data_AF-N1X3Q6-F1
#
_entry.id   AF-N1X3Q6-F1
#
_cell.length_a   1.000
_cell.length_b   1.000
_cell.length_c   1.000
_cell.angle_alpha   90.00
_cell.angle_beta   90.00
_cell.angle_gamma   90.00
#
_symmetry.space_group_name_H-M   'P 1'
#
loop_
_entity.id
_entity.type
_entity.pdbx_description
1 polymer ?
#
loop_
_entity_poly.entity_id
_entity_poly.type
_entity_poly.pdbx_seq_one_letter_code
_entity_poly.pdbx_strand_id
1 'polypeptide(L)'
;MANNTGNTILALLTGTALGVGLGLLYAPQSGEKTRKQLRDEADHLQDNLNKKYKETSSHLSDFTTEAKKNIEEKLEKTFSNANTKADVMLSKLESELEQLKKKNSNLQKELKNK
;
A
#
# COMPACT_ATOMS: atom_id res chain seq x y z
N MET A 1 -17.84 15.66 3.67
CA MET A 1 -16.98 15.52 2.46
C MET A 1 -15.51 15.85 2.74
N ALA A 2 -15.17 16.81 3.62
CA ALA A 2 -13.77 17.12 3.96
C ALA A 2 -12.97 15.96 4.59
N ASN A 3 -13.65 15.00 5.22
CA ASN A 3 -13.05 13.84 5.88
C ASN A 3 -12.48 12.78 4.90
N ASN A 4 -13.08 12.61 3.72
CA ASN A 4 -12.60 11.61 2.75
C ASN A 4 -11.40 12.10 1.94
N THR A 5 -11.29 13.41 1.70
CA THR A 5 -10.14 14.00 0.99
C THR A 5 -8.87 13.88 1.81
N GLY A 6 -8.94 14.16 3.12
CA GLY A 6 -7.81 13.97 4.04
C GLY A 6 -7.32 12.52 4.09
N ASN A 7 -8.26 11.56 4.14
CA ASN A 7 -7.92 10.13 4.18
C ASN A 7 -7.29 9.64 2.87
N THR A 8 -7.71 10.19 1.72
CA THR A 8 -7.14 9.86 0.41
C THR A 8 -5.71 10.40 0.26
N ILE A 9 -5.47 11.64 0.68
CA ILE A 9 -4.12 12.22 0.68
C ILE A 9 -3.19 11.42 1.62
N LEU A 10 -3.68 11.05 2.80
CA LEU A 10 -2.91 10.24 3.75
C LEU A 10 -2.58 8.85 3.17
N ALA A 11 -3.55 8.20 2.53
CA ALA A 11 -3.33 6.90 1.88
C ALA A 11 -2.30 6.99 0.73
N LEU A 12 -2.37 8.05 -0.10
CA LEU A 12 -1.42 8.27 -1.19
C LEU A 12 0.00 8.52 -0.65
N LEU A 13 0.14 9.39 0.34
CA LEU A 13 1.44 9.69 0.96
C LEU A 13 2.03 8.45 1.60
N THR A 14 1.23 7.68 2.33
CA THR A 14 1.66 6.43 2.98
C THR A 14 2.07 5.39 1.94
N GLY A 15 1.28 5.19 0.88
CA GLY A 15 1.62 4.27 -0.20
C GLY A 15 2.88 4.68 -0.95
N THR A 16 3.04 5.97 -1.23
CA THR A 16 4.24 6.50 -1.90
C THR A 16 5.48 6.35 -1.02
N ALA A 17 5.39 6.68 0.26
CA ALA A 17 6.49 6.53 1.21
C ALA A 17 6.93 5.07 1.35
N LEU A 18 5.99 4.13 1.41
CA LEU A 18 6.29 2.70 1.42
C LEU A 18 6.93 2.24 0.09
N GLY A 19 6.40 2.69 -1.05
CA GLY A 19 6.95 2.35 -2.36
C GLY A 19 8.38 2.85 -2.56
N VAL A 20 8.62 4.14 -2.26
CA VAL A 20 9.95 4.75 -2.31
C VAL A 20 10.88 4.10 -1.28
N GLY A 21 10.38 3.84 -0.06
CA GLY A 21 11.14 3.16 0.99
C GLY A 21 11.60 1.78 0.55
N LEU A 22 10.69 0.94 0.04
CA LEU A 22 11.03 -0.39 -0.47
C LEU A 22 11.93 -0.33 -1.71
N GLY A 23 11.70 0.62 -2.62
CA GLY A 23 12.54 0.81 -3.81
C GLY A 23 13.98 1.22 -3.47
N LEU A 24 14.16 2.14 -2.52
CA LEU A 24 15.47 2.54 -2.03
C LEU A 24 16.16 1.42 -1.23
N LEU A 25 15.41 0.61 -0.48
CA LEU A 25 15.95 -0.56 0.20
C LEU A 25 16.37 -1.66 -0.77
N TYR A 26 15.63 -1.84 -1.87
CA TYR A 26 15.95 -2.81 -2.91
C TYR A 26 17.17 -2.38 -3.74
N ALA A 27 17.28 -1.08 -4.05
CA ALA A 27 18.37 -0.50 -4.83
C ALA A 27 19.00 0.68 -4.07
N PRO A 28 19.94 0.41 -3.15
CA PRO A 28 20.56 1.46 -2.35
C PRO A 28 21.51 2.31 -3.20
N GLN A 29 21.38 3.63 -3.05
CA GLN A 29 22.28 4.62 -3.65
C GLN A 29 23.01 5.40 -2.55
N SER A 30 24.15 5.99 -2.88
CA SER A 30 24.86 6.84 -1.91
C SER A 30 24.08 8.14 -1.65
N GLY A 31 24.02 8.57 -0.39
CA GLY A 31 23.24 9.75 0.00
C GLY A 31 23.66 11.05 -0.71
N GLU A 32 24.94 11.18 -1.07
CA GLU A 32 25.45 12.30 -1.87
C GLU A 32 24.83 12.33 -3.28
N LYS A 33 24.73 11.17 -3.94
CA LYS A 33 24.09 11.04 -5.24
C LYS A 33 22.58 11.32 -5.14
N THR A 34 21.90 10.76 -4.12
CA THR A 34 20.47 10.99 -3.91
C THR A 34 20.13 12.46 -3.68
N ARG A 35 20.93 13.20 -2.89
CA ARG A 35 20.69 14.65 -2.68
C ARG A 35 20.91 15.46 -3.96
N LYS A 36 21.95 15.14 -4.73
CA LYS A 36 22.24 15.81 -5.99
C LYS A 36 21.11 15.56 -6.99
N GLN A 37 20.73 14.29 -7.18
CA GLN A 37 19.62 13.89 -8.02
C GLN A 37 18.31 14.56 -7.59
N LEU A 38 17.97 14.56 -6.30
CA LEU A 38 16.73 15.21 -5.84
C LEU A 38 16.66 16.69 -6.18
N ARG A 39 17.79 17.42 -6.12
CA ARG A 39 17.86 18.82 -6.52
C ARG A 39 17.65 18.99 -8.03
N ASP A 40 18.41 18.24 -8.81
CA ASP A 40 18.38 18.32 -10.28
C ASP A 40 16.99 17.90 -10.80
N GLU A 41 16.42 16.81 -10.26
CA GLU A 41 15.07 16.34 -10.61
C GLU A 41 13.99 17.32 -10.18
N ALA A 42 14.10 17.98 -9.02
CA ALA A 42 13.09 18.94 -8.56
C ALA A 42 12.95 20.13 -9.52
N ASP A 43 14.08 20.70 -9.95
CA ASP A 43 14.12 21.80 -10.90
C ASP A 43 13.53 21.37 -12.26
N HIS A 44 13.94 20.19 -12.75
CA HIS A 44 13.40 19.64 -14.00
C HIS A 44 11.91 19.28 -13.92
N LEU A 45 11.45 18.75 -12.79
CA LEU A 45 10.06 18.36 -12.58
C LEU A 45 9.17 19.59 -12.59
N GLN A 46 9.58 20.69 -11.95
CA GLN A 46 8.81 21.93 -11.93
C GLN A 46 8.58 22.49 -13.34
N ASP A 47 9.62 22.55 -14.16
CA ASP A 47 9.53 23.01 -15.54
C ASP A 47 8.67 22.09 -16.42
N ASN A 48 8.86 20.78 -16.28
CA ASN A 48 8.12 19.78 -17.05
C ASN A 48 6.65 19.69 -16.62
N LEU A 49 6.35 19.79 -15.32
CA LEU A 49 4.99 19.83 -14.80
C LEU A 49 4.24 21.04 -15.31
N ASN A 50 4.84 22.23 -15.28
CA ASN A 50 4.19 23.44 -15.79
C ASN A 50 3.84 23.33 -17.29
N LYS A 51 4.75 22.77 -18.09
CA LYS A 51 4.52 22.53 -19.52
C LYS A 51 3.44 21.47 -19.76
N LYS A 52 3.61 20.28 -19.17
CA LYS A 52 2.67 19.16 -19.33
C LYS A 52 1.30 19.44 -18.73
N TYR A 53 1.20 20.14 -17.61
CA TYR A 53 -0.07 20.51 -17.01
C TYR A 53 -0.88 21.40 -17.95
N LYS A 54 -0.25 22.42 -18.56
CA LYS A 54 -0.89 23.27 -19.57
C LYS A 54 -1.37 22.48 -20.79
N GLU A 55 -0.59 21.50 -21.22
CA GLU A 55 -0.87 20.69 -22.43
C GLU A 55 -1.87 19.54 -22.18
N THR A 56 -1.87 18.97 -20.98
CA THR A 56 -2.65 17.76 -20.64
C THR A 56 -3.98 18.09 -19.97
N SER A 57 -4.11 19.27 -19.33
CA SER A 57 -5.36 19.71 -18.71
C SER A 57 -6.56 19.68 -19.68
N SER A 58 -6.33 19.94 -20.98
CA SER A 58 -7.38 19.86 -22.01
C SER A 58 -7.84 18.44 -22.38
N HIS A 59 -7.05 17.41 -22.08
CA HIS A 59 -7.34 16.01 -22.44
C HIS A 59 -7.60 15.09 -21.23
N LEU A 60 -7.45 15.60 -20.02
CA LEU A 60 -7.51 14.81 -18.79
C LEU A 60 -8.94 14.31 -18.45
N SER A 61 -9.96 15.03 -18.91
CA SER A 61 -11.39 14.75 -18.64
C SER A 61 -11.79 13.31 -19.01
N ASP A 62 -11.45 12.91 -20.23
CA ASP A 62 -11.98 11.68 -20.82
C ASP A 62 -11.24 10.46 -20.27
N PHE A 63 -9.92 10.57 -20.11
CA PHE A 63 -9.09 9.55 -19.49
C PHE A 63 -9.45 9.33 -18.02
N THR A 64 -9.75 10.40 -17.27
CA THR A 64 -10.10 10.31 -15.85
C THR A 64 -11.39 9.52 -15.65
N THR A 65 -12.37 9.71 -16.53
CA THR A 65 -13.68 9.04 -16.43
C THR A 65 -13.55 7.53 -16.66
N GLU A 66 -12.80 7.13 -17.68
CA GLU A 66 -12.58 5.72 -18.00
C GLU A 66 -11.69 5.02 -16.96
N ALA A 67 -10.63 5.70 -16.48
CA ALA A 67 -9.79 5.19 -15.41
C ALA A 67 -10.58 4.99 -14.10
N LYS A 68 -11.43 5.96 -13.73
CA LYS A 68 -12.27 5.88 -12.53
C LYS A 68 -13.19 4.67 -12.57
N LYS A 69 -13.86 4.42 -13.71
CA LYS A 69 -14.74 3.27 -13.89
C LYS A 69 -14.00 1.93 -13.73
N ASN A 70 -12.84 1.80 -14.36
CA ASN A 70 -12.02 0.58 -14.27
C ASN A 70 -11.47 0.34 -12.86
N ILE A 71 -11.11 1.41 -12.15
CA ILE A 71 -10.62 1.36 -10.78
C ILE A 71 -11.75 0.96 -9.82
N GLU A 72 -12.94 1.55 -9.95
CA GLU A 72 -14.12 1.20 -9.15
C GLU A 72 -14.47 -0.29 -9.31
N GLU A 73 -14.54 -0.79 -10.54
CA GLU A 73 -14.81 -2.22 -10.81
C GLU A 73 -13.75 -3.15 -10.21
N LYS A 74 -12.46 -2.80 -10.31
CA LYS A 74 -11.36 -3.62 -9.77
C LYS A 74 -11.31 -3.56 -8.24
N LEU A 75 -11.58 -2.39 -7.65
CA LEU A 75 -11.65 -2.23 -6.20
C LEU A 75 -12.80 -3.05 -5.63
N GLU A 76 -13.99 -2.99 -6.20
CA GLU A 76 -15.16 -3.71 -5.71
C GLU A 76 -14.95 -5.24 -5.76
N LYS A 77 -14.38 -5.74 -6.85
CA LYS A 77 -13.96 -7.15 -6.99
C LYS A 77 -12.87 -7.53 -5.98
N THR A 78 -11.90 -6.65 -5.73
CA THR A 78 -10.80 -6.91 -4.79
C THR A 78 -11.26 -6.87 -3.34
N PHE A 79 -12.09 -5.90 -2.96
CA PHE A 79 -12.66 -5.77 -1.62
C PHE A 79 -13.55 -6.97 -1.28
N SER A 80 -14.39 -7.40 -2.22
CA SER A 80 -15.23 -8.59 -2.05
C SER A 80 -14.38 -9.84 -1.78
N ASN A 81 -13.35 -10.06 -2.60
CA ASN A 81 -12.43 -11.20 -2.44
C ASN A 81 -11.58 -11.11 -1.16
N ALA A 82 -11.19 -9.90 -0.76
CA ALA A 82 -10.42 -9.67 0.45
C ALA A 82 -11.23 -9.97 1.71
N ASN A 83 -12.51 -9.59 1.77
CA ASN A 83 -13.36 -9.87 2.92
C ASN A 83 -13.55 -11.39 3.11
N THR A 84 -13.88 -12.11 2.04
CA THR A 84 -14.02 -13.57 2.11
C THR A 84 -12.70 -14.27 2.47
N LYS A 85 -11.58 -13.76 1.96
CA LYS A 85 -10.24 -14.32 2.27
C LYS A 85 -9.79 -13.97 3.68
N ALA A 86 -10.17 -12.82 4.23
CA ALA A 86 -9.90 -12.43 5.60
C ALA A 86 -10.63 -13.34 6.60
N ASP A 87 -11.92 -13.62 6.36
CA ASP A 87 -12.71 -14.54 7.19
C ASP A 87 -12.08 -15.95 7.24
N VAL A 88 -11.69 -16.47 6.07
CA VAL A 88 -10.99 -17.77 5.98
C VAL A 88 -9.65 -17.75 6.72
N MET A 89 -8.93 -16.62 6.69
CA MET A 89 -7.65 -16.47 7.39
C MET A 89 -7.84 -16.37 8.91
N LEU A 90 -8.87 -15.66 9.37
CA LEU A 90 -9.24 -15.57 10.78
C LEU A 90 -9.58 -16.94 11.35
N SER A 91 -10.42 -17.73 10.67
CA SER A 91 -10.73 -19.10 11.11
C SER A 91 -9.50 -20.01 11.14
N LYS A 92 -8.56 -19.85 10.21
CA LYS A 92 -7.27 -20.59 10.24
C LYS A 92 -6.41 -20.18 11.43
N LEU A 93 -6.30 -18.89 11.70
CA LEU A 93 -5.55 -18.38 12.86
C LEU A 93 -6.15 -18.88 14.17
N GLU A 94 -7.47 -18.85 14.32
CA GLU A 94 -8.15 -19.40 15.51
C GLU A 94 -7.85 -20.90 15.69
N SER A 95 -7.96 -21.68 14.62
CA SER A 95 -7.64 -23.10 14.64
C SER A 95 -6.20 -23.38 15.04
N GLU A 96 -5.23 -22.64 14.48
CA GLU A 96 -3.82 -22.78 14.84
C GLU A 96 -3.55 -22.35 16.29
N LEU A 97 -4.21 -21.29 16.76
CA LEU A 97 -4.06 -20.79 18.13
C LEU A 97 -4.64 -21.78 19.16
N GLU A 98 -5.77 -22.41 18.86
CA GLU A 98 -6.32 -23.51 19.67
C GLU A 98 -5.40 -24.72 19.69
N GLN A 99 -4.85 -25.12 18.54
CA GLN A 99 -3.89 -26.22 18.47
C GLN A 99 -2.62 -25.93 19.26
N LEU A 100 -2.10 -24.70 19.18
CA LEU A 100 -0.96 -24.23 19.96
C LEU A 100 -1.27 -24.26 21.47
N LYS A 101 -2.44 -23.78 21.89
CA LYS A 101 -2.88 -23.82 23.30
C LYS A 101 -3.00 -25.26 23.81
N LYS A 102 -3.63 -26.17 23.05
CA LYS A 102 -3.73 -27.59 23.40
C LYS A 102 -2.35 -28.23 23.53
N LYS A 103 -1.48 -28.07 22.53
CA LYS A 103 -0.10 -28.57 22.57
C LYS A 103 0.66 -28.04 23.78
N ASN A 104 0.56 -26.74 24.06
CA ASN A 104 1.21 -26.14 25.22
C ASN A 104 0.67 -26.71 26.55
N SER A 105 -0.65 -26.89 26.68
CA SER A 105 -1.25 -27.49 27.89
C SER A 105 -0.86 -28.96 28.10
N ASN A 106 -0.73 -29.73 27.02
CA ASN A 106 -0.30 -31.12 27.07
C ASN A 106 1.17 -31.23 27.47
N LEU A 107 2.03 -30.38 26.89
CA LEU A 107 3.44 -30.27 27.30
C LEU A 107 3.57 -29.90 28.77
N GLN A 108 2.77 -28.97 29.29
CA GLN A 108 2.81 -28.63 30.72
C GLN A 108 2.34 -29.76 31.63
N LYS A 109 1.38 -30.59 31.20
CA LYS A 109 0.94 -31.77 31.96
C LYS A 109 2.00 -32.88 31.94
N GLU A 110 2.64 -33.13 30.81
CA GLU A 110 3.77 -34.06 30.71
C GLU A 110 4.96 -33.61 31.56
N LEU A 111 5.28 -32.31 31.57
CA LEU A 111 6.34 -31.74 32.42
C LEU A 111 6.03 -31.80 33.92
N LYS A 112 4.75 -31.77 34.33
CA LYS A 112 4.35 -31.91 35.74
C LYS A 112 4.28 -33.36 36.23
N ASN A 113 4.14 -34.32 35.32
CA ASN A 113 4.05 -35.75 35.64
C ASN A 113 5.41 -36.47 35.55
N LYS A 114 6.50 -35.71 35.40
CA LYS A 114 7.87 -36.20 35.33
C LYS A 114 8.68 -35.65 36.50
#